data_AF-A0A949UD81-F1
#
_entry.id   AF-A0A949UD81-F1
#
_cell.length_a   1.000
_cell.length_b   1.000
_cell.length_c   1.000
_cell.angle_alpha   90.00
_cell.angle_beta   90.00
_cell.angle_gamma   90.00
#
_symmetry.space_group_name_H-M   'P 1'
#
loop_
_entity.id
_entity.type
_entity.pdbx_description
1 polymer ?
#
loop_
_entity_poly.entity_id
_entity_poly.type
_entity_poly.pdbx_seq_one_letter_code
_entity_poly.pdbx_strand_id
1 'polypeptide(L)' 'MFEGLFQPMHLLVIFFIALLVFGPKKLPELGKGIGEGIRALKEGMKDHPDQPKTASTDNKGAELKS' A
#
# COMPACT_ATOMS: atom_id res chain seq x y z
N MET A 1 1.73 -29.19 -8.71
CA MET A 1 0.26 -29.06 -8.90
C MET A 1 -0.26 -27.64 -8.61
N PHE A 2 0.36 -26.85 -7.73
CA PHE A 2 -0.06 -25.47 -7.42
C PHE A 2 0.74 -24.36 -8.15
N GLU A 3 1.84 -24.69 -8.82
CA GLU A 3 2.69 -23.70 -9.50
C GLU A 3 2.01 -23.02 -10.70
N GLY A 4 0.97 -23.64 -11.28
CA GLY A 4 0.17 -23.02 -12.34
C GLY A 4 -0.77 -21.92 -11.85
N LEU A 5 -1.18 -21.93 -10.57
CA LEU A 5 -2.14 -20.97 -10.02
C LEU A 5 -1.52 -19.59 -9.80
N PHE A 6 -0.24 -19.55 -9.47
CA PHE A 6 0.53 -18.30 -9.29
C PHE A 6 1.04 -17.74 -10.61
N GLN A 7 0.68 -18.31 -11.76
CA GLN A 7 1.01 -17.68 -13.03
C GLN A 7 0.36 -16.29 -13.10
N PRO A 8 1.13 -15.24 -13.42
CA PRO A 8 0.61 -13.87 -13.54
C PRO A 8 -0.61 -13.76 -14.45
N MET A 9 -0.67 -14.61 -15.48
CA MET A 9 -1.79 -14.70 -16.41
C MET A 9 -3.10 -15.11 -15.74
N HIS A 10 -3.09 -16.11 -14.85
CA HIS A 10 -4.29 -16.55 -14.13
C HIS A 10 -4.76 -15.48 -13.15
N LEU A 11 -3.83 -14.85 -12.43
CA LEU A 11 -4.15 -13.77 -11.52
C LEU A 11 -4.79 -12.58 -12.25
N LEU A 12 -4.28 -12.23 -13.45
CA LEU A 12 -4.84 -11.18 -14.29
C LEU A 12 -6.28 -11.49 -14.73
N VAL A 13 -6.57 -12.73 -15.12
CA VAL A 13 -7.92 -13.16 -15.53
C VAL A 13 -8.91 -13.05 -14.36
N ILE A 14 -8.52 -13.55 -13.18
CA ILE A 14 -9.35 -13.47 -11.97
C ILE A 14 -9.57 -12.00 -11.58
N PHE A 15 -8.51 -11.18 -11.66
CA PHE A 15 -8.58 -9.75 -11.40
C PHE A 15 -9.53 -9.06 -12.36
N PHE A 16 -9.51 -9.40 -13.65
CA PHE A 16 -10.41 -8.82 -14.64
C PHE A 16 -11.88 -9.16 -14.35
N ILE A 17 -12.17 -10.41 -13.98
CA ILE A 17 -13.52 -10.84 -13.57
C ILE A 17 -13.94 -10.11 -12.28
N ALA A 18 -13.06 -10.02 -11.29
CA ALA A 18 -13.33 -9.28 -10.06
C ALA A 18 -13.60 -7.80 -10.34
N LEU A 19 -12.87 -7.17 -11.26
CA LEU A 19 -13.13 -5.80 -11.70
C LEU A 19 -14.46 -5.64 -12.45
N LEU A 20 -14.93 -6.66 -13.16
CA LEU A 20 -16.27 -6.62 -13.78
C LEU A 20 -17.38 -6.70 -12.74
N VAL A 21 -17.21 -7.51 -11.69
CA VAL A 21 -18.20 -7.67 -10.61
C VAL A 21 -18.19 -6.48 -9.64
N PHE A 22 -17.01 -6.10 -9.14
CA PHE A 22 -16.86 -5.02 -8.16
C PHE A 22 -16.73 -3.63 -8.81
N GLY A 23 -16.33 -3.57 -10.09
CA GLY A 23 -16.04 -2.32 -10.80
C GLY A 23 -14.61 -1.79 -10.53
N PRO A 24 -13.92 -1.23 -11.54
CA PRO A 24 -12.57 -0.69 -11.37
C PRO A 24 -12.51 0.54 -10.45
N LYS A 25 -13.65 1.17 -10.17
CA LYS A 25 -13.75 2.29 -9.23
C LYS A 25 -13.73 1.86 -7.77
N LYS A 26 -14.13 0.62 -7.46
CA LYS A 26 -14.16 0.13 -6.07
C LYS A 26 -12.81 -0.33 -5.56
N LEU A 27 -11.92 -0.77 -6.44
CA LEU A 27 -10.55 -1.11 -6.09
C LEU A 27 -9.75 0.04 -5.42
N PRO A 28 -9.69 1.27 -6.00
CA PRO A 28 -8.99 2.39 -5.38
C PRO A 28 -9.70 2.91 -4.12
N GLU A 29 -11.03 2.81 -4.06
CA GLU A 29 -11.81 3.20 -2.88
C GLU A 29 -11.49 2.30 -1.69
N LEU A 30 -11.45 0.97 -1.89
CA LEU A 30 -11.03 -0.01 -0.89
C LEU A 30 -9.54 0.13 -0.55
N GLY A 31 -8.69 0.36 -1.55
CA GLY A 31 -7.24 0.54 -1.36
C GLY A 31 -6.91 1.78 -0.52
N LYS A 32 -7.65 2.89 -0.66
CA LYS A 32 -7.49 4.07 0.19
C LYS A 32 -7.83 3.78 1.65
N GLY A 33 -8.98 3.15 1.91
CA GLY A 33 -9.37 2.80 3.28
C GLY A 33 -8.42 1.81 3.95
N ILE A 34 -7.98 0.78 3.22
CA ILE A 34 -6.97 -0.18 3.71
C ILE A 34 -5.62 0.50 3.91
N GLY A 35 -5.20 1.37 2.99
CA GLY A 35 -3.93 2.08 3.05
C GLY A 35 -3.86 3.03 4.26
N GLU A 36 -4.93 3.75 4.54
CA GLU A 36 -5.07 4.59 5.74
C GLU A 36 -5.03 3.75 7.02
N GLY A 37 -5.73 2.61 7.06
CA GLY A 37 -5.71 1.68 8.20
C GLY A 37 -4.33 1.06 8.45
N ILE A 38 -3.64 0.61 7.40
CA ILE A 38 -2.27 0.08 7.50
C ILE A 38 -1.30 1.18 7.93
N ARG A 39 -1.48 2.41 7.46
CA ARG A 39 -0.65 3.55 7.87
C ARG A 39 -0.82 3.88 9.34
N ALA A 40 -2.07 3.94 9.83
CA ALA A 40 -2.37 4.14 11.25
C ALA A 40 -1.83 2.98 12.11
N LEU A 41 -1.95 1.73 11.64
CA LEU A 41 -1.38 0.56 12.30
C LEU A 41 0.16 0.65 12.37
N LYS A 42 0.80 1.05 11.28
CA LYS A 42 2.27 1.21 11.21
C LYS A 42 2.76 2.37 12.10
N GLU A 43 2.01 3.46 12.18
CA GLU A 43 2.32 4.58 13.06
C GLU A 43 2.17 4.17 14.53
N GLY A 44 1.06 3.53 14.92
CA GLY A 44 0.87 3.03 16.28
C GLY A 44 1.85 1.92 16.70
N MET A 45 2.32 1.09 15.75
CA MET A 45 3.37 0.10 16.00
C MET A 45 4.77 0.73 16.17
N LYS A 46 5.00 1.91 15.56
CA LYS A 46 6.26 2.67 15.69
C LYS A 46 6.38 3.43 17.02
N ASP A 47 5.26 3.68 17.70
CA ASP A 47 5.25 4.31 19.02
C ASP A 47 5.66 3.34 20.16
N HIS A 48 5.84 2.04 19.87
CA HIS A 48 6.54 1.13 20.78
C HIS A 48 8.07 1.35 20.66
N PRO A 49 8.77 1.70 21.76
CA PRO A 49 10.07 2.33 21.71
C PRO A 49 11.19 1.30 21.55
N ASP A 50 11.35 0.75 20.35
CA ASP A 50 12.62 0.15 19.95
C ASP A 50 12.79 0.33 18.44
N GLN A 51 13.66 1.28 18.08
CA GLN A 51 14.39 1.38 16.81
C GLN A 51 13.84 2.26 15.66
N PRO A 52 14.76 2.81 14.84
CA PRO A 52 14.79 4.21 14.45
C PRO A 52 14.04 4.50 13.15
N LYS A 53 13.62 5.77 13.05
CA LYS A 53 13.03 6.42 11.89
C LYS A 53 13.81 6.11 10.60
N THR A 54 13.26 5.26 9.75
CA THR A 54 13.55 5.28 8.31
C THR A 54 12.25 5.35 7.51
N ALA A 55 12.35 6.07 6.39
CA ALA A 55 11.32 6.47 5.43
C ALA A 55 10.34 7.55 5.93
N SER A 56 10.74 8.82 5.77
CA SER A 56 10.42 9.60 4.57
C SER A 56 11.31 10.85 4.48
N THR A 57 12.13 10.89 3.44
CA THR A 57 12.74 12.11 2.91
C THR A 57 11.61 13.03 2.45
N ASP A 58 11.41 14.13 3.16
CA ASP A 58 10.82 15.34 2.60
C ASP A 58 11.33 16.56 3.39
N ASN A 59 11.98 17.45 2.66
CA ASN A 59 12.22 18.87 2.95
C ASN A 59 13.20 19.24 4.07
N LYS A 60 14.50 19.26 3.74
CA LYS A 60 15.43 20.27 4.27
C LYS A 60 16.35 20.78 3.15
N GLY A 61 15.80 21.67 2.34
CA GLY A 61 16.48 22.33 1.22
C GLY A 61 15.94 23.75 1.00
N ALA A 62 15.65 24.47 2.07
CA ALA A 62 15.39 25.91 2.05
C ALA A 62 15.71 26.47 3.44
N GLU A 63 16.33 27.64 3.48
CA GLU A 63 16.78 28.39 4.67
C GLU A 63 18.01 27.86 5.42
N LEU A 64 19.18 28.07 4.82
CA LEU A 64 20.28 28.73 5.51
C LEU A 64 20.62 29.99 4.72
N LYS A 65 19.82 31.05 4.96
CA LYS A 65 20.28 32.43 4.83
C LYS A 65 21.18 32.69 6.04
N SER A 66 22.48 32.87 5.81
CA SER A 66 23.42 33.66 6.63
C SER A 66 24.75 33.70 5.90
#